data_AF-A0A0Q0GCX0-F1
#
_entry.id   AF-A0A0Q0GCX0-F1
#
_cell.length_a   1.000
_cell.length_b   1.000
_cell.length_c   1.000
_cell.angle_alpha   90.00
_cell.angle_beta   90.00
_cell.angle_gamma   90.00
#
_symmetry.space_group_name_H-M   'P 1'
#
loop_
_entity.id
_entity.type
_entity.pdbx_description
1 polymer ?
#
loop_
_entity_poly.entity_id
_entity_poly.type
_entity_poly.pdbx_seq_one_letter_code
_entity_poly.pdbx_strand_id
1 'polypeptide(L)'
;MRKFLVSNIADRPHRKIYASLGNNAFFDLAPGQHGWDDFCSISKGDWVYVINANRKIPVAYQVEAILDEIETEEHQMLGSRLVSAIGGNTRVLFGKPVKRVDTIYTKFVSDNAVTSSKLRPDGQMYQGFNCAEVVDEYL
;
A
#
# COMPACT_ATOMS: atom_id res chain seq x y z
N MET A 1 1.36 13.36 10.95
CA MET A 1 1.83 12.09 10.34
C MET A 1 0.61 11.22 10.15
N ARG A 2 0.26 10.92 8.90
CA ARG A 2 -0.94 10.14 8.58
C ARG A 2 -0.61 8.66 8.52
N LYS A 3 -1.66 7.86 8.61
CA LYS A 3 -1.62 6.40 8.59
C LYS A 3 -2.49 5.92 7.44
N PHE A 4 -2.03 4.90 6.72
CA PHE A 4 -2.76 4.33 5.59
C PHE A 4 -2.77 2.82 5.69
N LEU A 5 -3.87 2.22 5.26
CA LEU A 5 -4.02 0.79 5.13
C LEU A 5 -4.05 0.45 3.64
N VAL A 6 -3.13 -0.41 3.19
CA VAL A 6 -3.05 -0.82 1.79
C VAL A 6 -3.13 -2.34 1.64
N SER A 7 -3.59 -2.81 0.48
CA SER A 7 -3.83 -4.22 0.23
C SER A 7 -2.92 -4.76 -0.86
N ASN A 8 -1.83 -5.42 -0.45
CA ASN A 8 -0.93 -6.14 -1.35
C ASN A 8 -1.44 -7.57 -1.55
N ILE A 9 -2.66 -7.71 -2.10
CA ILE A 9 -3.24 -9.01 -2.38
C ILE A 9 -2.29 -9.78 -3.31
N ALA A 10 -2.07 -11.06 -3.00
CA ALA A 10 -1.09 -11.94 -3.66
C ALA A 10 0.39 -11.63 -3.40
N ASP A 11 0.71 -10.77 -2.41
CA ASP A 11 2.07 -10.53 -1.93
C ASP A 11 3.04 -10.17 -3.06
N ARG A 12 2.61 -9.23 -3.92
CA ARG A 12 3.41 -8.77 -5.07
C ARG A 12 4.82 -8.39 -4.60
N PRO A 13 5.86 -8.90 -5.28
CA PRO A 13 7.25 -8.76 -4.80
C PRO A 13 7.85 -7.41 -5.21
N HIS A 14 7.29 -6.30 -4.72
CA HIS A 14 7.67 -4.92 -5.08
C HIS A 14 9.19 -4.68 -5.05
N ARG A 15 9.89 -5.19 -4.03
CA ARG A 15 11.37 -5.11 -3.94
C ARG A 15 12.10 -5.71 -5.14
N LYS A 16 11.57 -6.78 -5.74
CA LYS A 16 12.15 -7.41 -6.93
C LYS A 16 11.80 -6.61 -8.19
N ILE A 17 10.57 -6.11 -8.28
CA ILE A 17 10.08 -5.37 -9.46
C ILE A 17 10.87 -4.07 -9.65
N TYR A 18 11.11 -3.34 -8.55
CA TYR A 18 11.73 -2.01 -8.58
C TYR A 18 13.18 -1.99 -8.08
N ALA A 19 13.87 -3.14 -8.09
CA ALA A 19 15.21 -3.28 -7.52
C ALA A 19 16.24 -2.28 -8.09
N SER A 20 16.09 -1.89 -9.36
CA SER A 20 16.96 -0.89 -10.02
C SER A 20 16.70 0.56 -9.59
N LEU A 21 15.53 0.85 -9.02
CA LEU A 21 15.16 2.18 -8.51
C LEU A 21 15.47 2.33 -7.02
N GLY A 22 15.50 1.22 -6.29
CA GLY A 22 15.88 1.17 -4.88
C GLY A 22 15.48 -0.12 -4.19
N ASN A 23 16.17 -0.46 -3.10
CA ASN A 23 16.03 -1.76 -2.42
C ASN A 23 14.80 -1.87 -1.50
N ASN A 24 13.99 -0.82 -1.40
CA ASN A 24 12.99 -0.65 -0.34
C ASN A 24 11.57 -0.36 -0.87
N ALA A 25 11.30 -0.65 -2.15
CA ALA A 25 9.93 -0.57 -2.68
C ALA A 25 9.02 -1.57 -1.93
N PHE A 26 7.86 -1.11 -1.48
CA PHE A 26 6.95 -1.95 -0.69
C PHE A 26 5.50 -1.90 -1.15
N PHE A 27 5.11 -0.91 -1.96
CA PHE A 27 3.77 -0.82 -2.52
C PHE A 27 3.77 0.05 -3.79
N ASP A 28 2.92 -0.27 -4.76
CA ASP A 28 2.64 0.58 -5.91
C ASP A 28 1.16 0.56 -6.28
N LEU A 29 0.72 1.61 -6.98
CA LEU A 29 -0.63 1.72 -7.51
C LEU A 29 -0.60 2.58 -8.78
N ALA A 30 -1.57 2.34 -9.66
CA ALA A 30 -1.81 3.11 -10.86
C ALA A 30 -3.21 3.79 -10.82
N PRO A 31 -3.41 4.87 -11.60
CA PRO A 31 -4.70 5.55 -11.72
C PRO A 31 -5.87 4.62 -12.05
N GLY A 32 -7.04 4.94 -11.52
CA GLY A 32 -8.28 4.19 -11.74
C GLY A 32 -8.46 2.96 -10.83
N GLN A 33 -7.44 2.58 -10.06
CA GLN A 33 -7.56 1.55 -9.03
C GLN A 33 -8.28 2.10 -7.78
N HIS A 34 -9.12 1.30 -7.12
CA HIS A 34 -9.85 1.78 -5.94
C HIS A 34 -8.88 2.12 -4.81
N GLY A 35 -8.99 3.34 -4.27
CA GLY A 35 -8.04 3.86 -3.28
C GLY A 35 -6.95 4.75 -3.88
N TRP A 36 -6.98 5.01 -5.19
CA TRP A 36 -6.03 5.90 -5.86
C TRP A 36 -5.95 7.29 -5.22
N ASP A 37 -7.08 7.90 -4.87
CA ASP A 37 -7.09 9.26 -4.29
C ASP A 37 -6.40 9.31 -2.93
N ASP A 38 -6.70 8.35 -2.04
CA ASP A 38 -6.04 8.24 -0.72
C ASP A 38 -4.56 7.95 -0.90
N PHE A 39 -4.22 7.04 -1.82
CA PHE A 39 -2.84 6.70 -2.15
C PHE A 39 -2.07 7.90 -2.71
N CYS A 40 -2.74 8.74 -3.51
CA CYS A 40 -2.19 9.98 -4.04
C CYS A 40 -1.88 11.01 -2.94
N SER A 41 -2.58 10.93 -1.82
CA SER A 41 -2.36 11.82 -0.70
C SER A 41 -1.12 11.45 0.13
N ILE A 42 -0.61 10.21 0.04
CA ILE A 42 0.51 9.72 0.86
C ILE A 42 1.76 10.58 0.66
N SER A 43 2.45 10.89 1.76
CA SER A 43 3.66 11.70 1.76
C SER A 43 4.81 11.04 2.52
N LYS A 44 6.03 11.53 2.28
CA LYS A 44 7.22 11.11 3.05
C LYS A 44 6.97 11.30 4.56
N GLY A 45 7.30 10.28 5.34
CA GLY A 45 7.11 10.24 6.79
C GLY A 45 5.80 9.59 7.23
N ASP A 46 4.81 9.46 6.35
CA ASP A 46 3.55 8.76 6.65
C ASP A 46 3.78 7.26 6.86
N TRP A 47 2.84 6.63 7.57
CA TRP A 47 2.89 5.21 7.90
C TRP A 47 1.92 4.42 7.03
N VAL A 48 2.38 3.27 6.53
CA VAL A 48 1.59 2.40 5.68
C VAL A 48 1.57 0.98 6.25
N TYR A 49 0.38 0.49 6.55
CA TYR A 49 0.10 -0.87 6.99
C TYR A 49 -0.25 -1.71 5.76
N VAL A 50 0.60 -2.68 5.42
CA VAL A 50 0.43 -3.50 4.22
C VAL A 50 -0.26 -4.82 4.59
N ILE A 51 -1.49 -5.01 4.10
CA ILE A 51 -2.22 -6.27 4.19
C ILE A 51 -1.63 -7.24 3.18
N ASN A 52 -1.23 -8.43 3.65
CA ASN A 52 -0.68 -9.50 2.83
C ASN A 52 -1.78 -10.43 2.27
N ALA A 53 -1.38 -11.39 1.43
CA ALA A 53 -2.29 -12.37 0.83
C ALA A 53 -3.09 -13.20 1.86
N ASN A 54 -2.54 -13.38 3.07
CA ASN A 54 -3.17 -14.08 4.19
C ASN A 54 -4.07 -13.16 5.04
N ARG A 55 -4.42 -11.97 4.55
CA ARG A 55 -5.26 -10.99 5.25
C ARG A 55 -4.69 -10.57 6.61
N LYS A 56 -3.36 -10.59 6.75
CA LYS A 56 -2.62 -10.13 7.93
C LYS A 56 -1.84 -8.87 7.63
N ILE A 57 -1.58 -8.10 8.68
CA ILE A 57 -0.68 -6.94 8.67
C ILE A 57 0.53 -7.35 9.49
N PRO A 58 1.64 -7.81 8.86
CA PRO A 58 2.82 -8.23 9.60
C PRO A 58 3.60 -7.03 10.15
N VAL A 59 3.72 -5.98 9.35
CA VAL A 59 4.59 -4.82 9.65
C VAL A 59 4.00 -3.54 9.09
N ALA A 60 4.26 -2.43 9.77
CA ALA A 60 4.05 -1.08 9.25
C ALA A 60 5.35 -0.54 8.66
N TYR A 61 5.24 0.16 7.53
CA TYR A 61 6.33 0.85 6.86
C TYR A 61 6.21 2.36 7.10
N GLN A 62 7.34 3.04 7.27
CA GLN A 62 7.40 4.49 7.14
C GLN A 62 7.88 4.84 5.73
N VAL A 63 7.15 5.71 5.04
CA VAL A 63 7.49 6.18 3.69
C VAL A 63 8.75 7.05 3.75
N GLU A 64 9.77 6.68 2.99
CA GLU A 64 11.04 7.42 2.91
C GLU A 64 11.20 8.15 1.56
N ALA A 65 10.64 7.58 0.49
CA ALA A 65 10.60 8.18 -0.83
C ALA A 65 9.36 7.71 -1.61
N ILE A 66 8.98 8.52 -2.59
CA ILE A 66 7.88 8.26 -3.52
C ILE A 66 8.42 8.57 -4.91
N LEU A 67 8.20 7.67 -5.86
CA LEU A 67 8.51 7.91 -7.27
C LEU A 67 7.21 7.77 -8.08
N ASP A 68 7.03 8.71 -8.99
CA ASP A 68 5.86 8.80 -9.87
C ASP A 68 6.27 8.53 -11.32
N GLU A 69 5.26 8.35 -12.18
CA GLU A 69 5.44 8.15 -13.62
C GLU A 69 6.29 6.92 -13.98
N ILE A 70 6.22 5.87 -13.15
CA ILE A 70 6.91 4.62 -13.40
C ILE A 70 6.15 3.80 -14.43
N GLU A 71 6.84 3.35 -15.48
CA GLU A 71 6.27 2.49 -16.51
C GLU A 71 6.50 1.03 -16.17
N THR A 72 5.41 0.25 -16.18
CA THR A 72 5.43 -1.18 -15.90
C THR A 72 4.62 -1.95 -16.93
N GLU A 73 5.05 -3.16 -17.23
CA GLU A 73 4.36 -4.11 -18.12
C GLU A 73 3.96 -5.39 -17.35
N GLU A 74 2.96 -6.13 -17.84
CA GLU A 74 2.56 -7.40 -17.24
C GLU A 74 3.69 -8.45 -17.39
N HIS A 75 3.91 -9.23 -16.34
CA HIS A 75 4.99 -10.24 -16.32
C HIS A 75 4.55 -11.52 -15.62
N GLN A 76 4.72 -12.67 -16.29
CA GLN A 76 4.21 -13.98 -15.84
C GLN A 76 4.62 -14.35 -14.41
N MET A 77 5.86 -14.08 -14.00
CA MET A 77 6.35 -14.46 -12.67
C MET A 77 6.20 -13.37 -11.59
N LEU A 78 6.06 -12.10 -11.99
CA LEU A 78 6.14 -10.97 -11.06
C LEU A 78 4.79 -10.24 -10.90
N GLY A 79 3.81 -10.58 -11.74
CA GLY A 79 2.62 -9.75 -11.98
C GLY A 79 2.97 -8.55 -12.87
N SER A 80 4.04 -7.82 -12.53
CA SER A 80 4.54 -6.73 -13.37
C SER A 80 6.06 -6.63 -13.36
N ARG A 81 6.61 -5.99 -14.39
CA ARG A 81 8.03 -5.67 -14.52
C ARG A 81 8.20 -4.18 -14.77
N LEU A 82 9.22 -3.58 -14.18
CA LEU A 82 9.65 -2.23 -14.51
C LEU A 82 10.17 -2.16 -15.94
N VAL A 83 9.68 -1.19 -16.72
CA VAL A 83 10.12 -0.89 -18.09
C VAL A 83 10.93 0.40 -18.11
N SER A 84 10.41 1.47 -17.51
CA SER A 84 11.05 2.79 -17.47
C SER A 84 10.79 3.48 -16.14
N ALA A 85 11.75 4.31 -15.71
CA ALA A 85 11.63 5.15 -14.51
C ALA A 85 10.82 6.44 -14.74
N ILE A 86 10.45 6.73 -15.99
CA ILE A 86 9.66 7.91 -16.39
C ILE A 86 8.69 7.55 -17.53
N GLY A 87 7.59 8.29 -17.66
CA GLY A 87 6.65 8.16 -18.78
C GLY A 87 5.52 7.13 -18.58
N GLY A 88 5.48 6.46 -17.43
CA GLY A 88 4.36 5.61 -17.03
C GLY A 88 3.31 6.33 -16.19
N ASN A 89 2.46 5.56 -15.54
CA ASN A 89 1.39 6.07 -14.67
C ASN A 89 1.42 5.47 -13.25
N THR A 90 2.38 4.59 -12.95
CA THR A 90 2.48 3.94 -11.65
C THR A 90 3.19 4.85 -10.65
N ARG A 91 2.60 5.02 -9.46
CA ARG A 91 3.25 5.60 -8.29
C ARG A 91 3.75 4.49 -7.38
N VAL A 92 5.00 4.59 -6.94
CA VAL A 92 5.67 3.57 -6.12
C VAL A 92 6.15 4.18 -4.79
N LEU A 93 5.85 3.49 -3.69
CA LEU A 93 6.32 3.85 -2.36
C LEU A 93 7.56 3.05 -1.96
N PHE A 94 8.55 3.78 -1.44
CA PHE A 94 9.77 3.22 -0.88
C PHE A 94 9.87 3.58 0.61
N GLY A 95 10.30 2.64 1.43
CA GLY A 95 10.33 2.86 2.87
C GLY A 95 10.86 1.69 3.67
N LYS A 96 11.00 1.90 4.97
CA LYS A 96 11.54 0.92 5.90
C LYS A 96 10.47 0.39 6.86
N PRO A 97 10.55 -0.88 7.28
CA PRO A 97 9.71 -1.37 8.37
C PRO A 97 10.03 -0.61 9.66
N VAL A 98 8.99 -0.15 10.36
CA VAL A 98 9.14 0.62 11.62
C VAL A 98 8.46 -0.03 12.82
N LYS A 99 7.48 -0.90 12.59
CA LYS A 99 6.75 -1.57 13.67
C LYS A 99 6.22 -2.92 13.22
N ARG A 100 6.57 -4.00 13.94
CA ARG A 100 5.86 -5.28 13.82
C ARG A 100 4.46 -5.15 14.40
N VAL A 101 3.47 -5.67 13.67
CA VAL A 101 2.05 -5.59 14.04
C VAL A 101 1.48 -7.00 14.23
N ASP A 102 1.79 -7.93 13.32
CA ASP A 102 1.43 -9.35 13.39
C ASP A 102 -0.04 -9.63 13.75
N THR A 103 -0.98 -8.92 13.12
CA THR A 103 -2.42 -9.07 13.38
C THR A 103 -3.22 -9.38 12.13
N ILE A 104 -4.43 -9.91 12.31
CA ILE A 104 -5.42 -10.08 11.22
C ILE A 104 -6.01 -8.70 10.91
N TYR A 105 -6.21 -8.38 9.62
CA TYR A 105 -6.63 -7.03 9.23
C TYR A 105 -7.99 -6.62 9.83
N THR A 106 -8.98 -7.51 9.89
CA THR A 106 -10.30 -7.17 10.44
C THR A 106 -10.20 -6.80 11.92
N LYS A 107 -9.34 -7.52 12.66
CA LYS A 107 -9.01 -7.18 14.05
C LYS A 107 -8.32 -5.83 14.12
N PHE A 108 -7.35 -5.55 13.26
CA PHE A 108 -6.69 -4.23 13.21
C PHE A 108 -7.68 -3.10 12.97
N VAL A 109 -8.57 -3.26 11.98
CA VAL A 109 -9.61 -2.29 11.64
C VAL A 109 -10.51 -2.01 12.85
N SER A 110 -10.98 -3.07 13.51
CA SER A 110 -11.81 -2.95 14.71
C SER A 110 -11.06 -2.32 15.90
N ASP A 111 -9.84 -2.78 16.19
CA ASP A 111 -9.05 -2.33 17.35
C ASP A 111 -8.60 -0.87 17.23
N ASN A 112 -8.49 -0.34 16.01
CA ASN A 112 -8.05 1.04 15.73
C ASN A 112 -9.17 1.90 15.15
N ALA A 113 -10.43 1.45 15.27
CA ALA A 113 -11.63 2.16 14.80
C ALA A 113 -11.48 2.75 13.37
N VAL A 114 -10.85 2.00 12.47
CA VAL A 114 -10.53 2.49 11.13
C VAL A 114 -11.82 2.67 10.33
N THR A 115 -12.18 3.92 10.03
CA THR A 115 -13.33 4.26 9.19
C THR A 115 -12.85 4.66 7.79
N SER A 116 -13.55 4.19 6.76
CA SER A 116 -13.32 4.59 5.38
C SER A 116 -14.54 4.23 4.54
N SER A 117 -14.90 5.08 3.58
CA SER A 117 -15.89 4.73 2.55
C SER A 117 -15.51 3.51 1.70
N LYS A 118 -14.26 3.06 1.82
CA LYS A 118 -13.70 1.91 1.11
C LYS A 118 -13.75 0.61 1.94
N LEU A 119 -14.27 0.69 3.16
CA LEU A 119 -14.53 -0.43 4.05
C LEU A 119 -16.03 -0.53 4.34
N ARG A 120 -16.53 -1.76 4.48
CA ARG A 120 -17.87 -2.05 4.98
C ARG A 120 -17.95 -1.67 6.46
N PRO A 121 -19.17 -1.43 7.00
CA PRO A 121 -19.35 -1.13 8.43
C PRO A 121 -18.81 -2.21 9.39
N ASP A 122 -18.72 -3.46 8.94
CA ASP A 122 -18.14 -4.58 9.71
C ASP A 122 -16.61 -4.67 9.58
N GLY A 123 -15.97 -3.66 8.98
CA GLY A 123 -14.54 -3.58 8.75
C GLY A 123 -14.05 -4.39 7.55
N GLN A 124 -14.94 -5.04 6.79
CA GLN A 124 -14.53 -5.79 5.61
C GLN A 124 -14.15 -4.88 4.44
N MET A 125 -13.12 -5.25 3.67
CA MET A 125 -12.78 -4.54 2.43
C MET A 125 -13.90 -4.68 1.38
N TYR A 126 -14.28 -3.56 0.73
CA TYR A 126 -15.04 -3.64 -0.51
C TYR A 126 -14.20 -4.26 -1.63
N GLN A 127 -14.88 -4.80 -2.67
CA GLN A 127 -14.21 -5.34 -3.84
C GLN A 127 -13.30 -4.27 -4.47
N GLY A 128 -12.09 -4.68 -4.84
CA GLY A 128 -11.10 -3.82 -5.49
C GLY A 128 -10.28 -2.94 -4.55
N PHE A 129 -10.54 -2.93 -3.23
CA PHE A 129 -9.78 -2.13 -2.25
C PHE A 129 -8.25 -2.24 -2.43
N ASN A 130 -7.57 -1.11 -2.58
CA ASN A 130 -6.11 -1.05 -2.56
C ASN A 130 -5.53 -0.13 -1.49
N CYS A 131 -6.21 0.97 -1.13
CA CYS A 131 -5.73 1.92 -0.14
C CYS A 131 -6.91 2.62 0.57
N ALA A 132 -6.78 2.84 1.87
CA ALA A 132 -7.58 3.77 2.65
C ALA A 132 -6.70 4.57 3.62
N GLU A 133 -7.02 5.85 3.80
CA GLU A 133 -6.53 6.60 4.95
C GLU A 133 -7.14 6.03 6.25
N VAL A 134 -6.31 5.93 7.28
CA VAL A 134 -6.73 5.55 8.63
C VAL A 134 -6.98 6.82 9.41
N VAL A 135 -8.26 7.18 9.55
CA VAL A 135 -8.69 8.30 10.37
C VAL A 135 -8.90 7.79 11.80
N ASP A 136 -8.02 8.17 12.72
CA ASP A 136 -8.25 8.00 14.16
C ASP A 136 -9.21 9.12 14.59
N GLU A 137 -10.49 8.83 14.82
CA GLU A 137 -11.47 9.83 15.31
C GLU A 137 -11.31 10.15 16.82
N TYR A 138 -10.30 9.60 17.51
CA TYR A 138 -10.16 9.73 18.98
C TYR A 138 -8.79 10.25 19.46
N LEU A 139 -8.14 11.14 18.70
CA LEU A 139 -7.00 11.94 19.18
C LEU A 139 -7.31 13.44 19.14
#